data_AF-A0A528N248-F1
#
_entry.id   AF-A0A528N248-F1
#
_cell.length_a   1.000
_cell.length_b   1.000
_cell.length_c   1.000
_cell.angle_alpha   90.00
_cell.angle_beta   90.00
_cell.angle_gamma   90.00
#
_symmetry.space_group_name_H-M   'P 1'
#
loop_
_entity.id
_entity.type
_entity.pdbx_description
1 polymer ?
#
loop_
_entity_poly.entity_id
_entity_poly.type
_entity_poly.pdbx_seq_one_letter_code
_entity_poly.pdbx_strand_id
1 'polypeptide(L)' 'LMELYIMNRRVKQRLDDIGVSVHATWVGNYCTSLEMAGASVTLMHLDAELQTMLDHPCDCAMFRAG' A
#
# COMPACT_ATOMS: atom_id res chain seq x y z
N LEU A 1 -5.68 4.72 12.24
CA LEU A 1 -5.64 5.18 10.83
C LEU A 1 -4.83 6.46 10.64
N MET A 2 -5.01 7.53 11.43
CA MET A 2 -4.25 8.78 11.28
C MET A 2 -2.72 8.57 11.25
N GLU A 3 -2.18 7.79 12.18
CA GLU A 3 -0.74 7.49 12.25
C GLU A 3 -0.23 6.77 10.99
N LEU A 4 -1.01 5.83 10.44
CA LEU A 4 -0.68 5.14 9.20
C LEU A 4 -0.59 6.10 8.02
N TYR A 5 -1.45 7.13 7.96
CA TYR A 5 -1.37 8.16 6.92
C TYR A 5 -0.16 9.09 7.11
N ILE A 6 0.23 9.39 8.35
CA ILE A 6 1.46 10.14 8.65
C ILE A 6 2.69 9.34 8.18
N MET A 7 2.72 8.03 8.47
CA MET A 7 3.75 7.12 7.98
C MET A 7 3.76 7.09 6.45
N ASN A 8 2.61 6.92 5.81
CA ASN A 8 2.48 6.90 4.35
C ASN A 8 3.00 8.19 3.70
N ARG A 9 2.70 9.36 4.28
CA ARG A 9 3.24 10.65 3.80
C ARG A 9 4.78 10.64 3.80
N ARG A 10 5.41 10.12 4.85
CA ARG A 10 6.87 10.03 4.94
C ARG A 10 7.46 9.02 3.96
N VAL A 11 6.78 7.89 3.74
CA VAL A 11 7.17 6.90 2.73
C VAL A 11 7.09 7.50 1.33
N LYS A 12 5.96 8.13 0.97
CA LYS A 12 5.78 8.80 -0.33
C LYS A 12 6.87 9.85 -0.59
N GLN A 13 7.16 10.70 0.38
CA GLN A 13 8.24 11.69 0.26
C GLN A 13 9.59 11.03 -0.05
N ARG A 14 9.94 9.96 0.68
CA ARG A 14 11.20 9.24 0.44
C ARG A 14 11.26 8.57 -0.93
N LEU A 15 10.14 8.07 -1.44
CA LEU A 15 10.06 7.48 -2.78
C LEU A 15 10.18 8.55 -3.87
N ASP A 16 9.57 9.72 -3.66
CA ASP A 16 9.69 10.86 -4.58
C ASP A 16 11.12 11.39 -4.65
N ASP A 17 11.81 11.50 -3.50
CA ASP A 17 13.19 11.97 -3.42
C ASP A 17 14.16 11.08 -4.23
N ILE A 18 13.81 9.80 -4.46
CA ILE A 18 14.60 8.84 -5.25
C ILE A 18 14.00 8.57 -6.65
N GLY A 19 12.97 9.31 -7.05
CA GLY A 19 12.36 9.21 -8.39
C GLY A 19 11.52 7.95 -8.63
N VAL A 20 11.00 7.30 -7.57
CA VAL A 20 10.15 6.10 -7.70
C VAL A 20 8.69 6.52 -7.83
N SER A 21 8.07 6.17 -8.97
CA SER A 21 6.63 6.34 -9.19
C SER A 21 5.83 5.25 -8.48
N VAL A 22 4.76 5.64 -7.79
CA VAL A 22 3.86 4.73 -7.08
C VAL A 22 2.58 4.57 -7.88
N HIS A 23 2.29 3.34 -8.34
CA HIS A 23 1.08 3.01 -9.10
C HIS A 23 -0.18 3.02 -8.21
N ALA A 24 -0.11 2.34 -7.06
CA ALA A 24 -1.21 2.26 -6.10
C ALA A 24 -0.67 2.32 -4.67
N THR A 25 -1.50 2.78 -3.73
CA THR A 25 -1.18 2.81 -2.30
C THR A 25 -2.40 2.45 -1.48
N TRP A 26 -2.25 1.49 -0.59
CA TRP A 26 -3.29 1.06 0.33
C TRP A 26 -2.84 1.27 1.77
N VAL A 27 -3.67 1.95 2.56
CA VAL A 27 -3.39 2.27 3.95
C VAL A 27 -4.53 1.73 4.81
N GLY A 28 -4.23 0.74 5.65
CA GLY A 28 -5.25 0.08 6.45
C GLY A 28 -4.74 -1.14 7.21
N ASN A 29 -5.65 -1.83 7.86
CA ASN A 29 -5.37 -3.01 8.68
C ASN A 29 -5.48 -4.28 7.81
N TYR A 30 -4.51 -4.50 6.91
CA TYR A 30 -4.52 -5.63 5.97
C TYR A 30 -3.93 -6.92 6.55
N CYS A 31 -2.92 -6.81 7.41
CA CYS A 31 -2.30 -7.92 8.11
C CYS A 31 -1.98 -7.49 9.55
N THR A 32 -2.77 -7.98 10.51
CA THR A 32 -2.72 -7.56 11.92
C THR A 32 -2.10 -8.64 12.80
N SER A 33 -1.51 -8.24 13.93
CA SER A 33 -1.07 -9.16 14.98
C SER A 33 -1.82 -8.87 16.28
N LEU A 34 -3.08 -9.31 16.35
CA LEU A 34 -4.00 -9.00 17.45
C LEU A 34 -4.00 -7.49 17.76
N GLU A 35 -3.78 -7.12 19.03
CA GLU A 35 -3.80 -5.76 19.56
C GLU A 35 -2.42 -5.07 19.54
N MET A 36 -1.45 -5.59 18.76
CA MET A 36 -0.12 -4.98 18.68
C MET A 36 -0.19 -3.54 18.16
N ALA A 37 0.34 -2.59 18.93
CA ALA A 37 0.58 -1.23 18.49
C ALA A 37 1.82 -1.18 17.58
N GLY A 38 1.61 -1.41 16.29
CA GLY A 38 2.67 -1.39 15.28
C GLY A 38 2.13 -1.27 13.86
N ALA A 39 3.04 -1.13 12.90
CA ALA A 39 2.73 -1.06 11.48
C ALA A 39 3.88 -1.65 10.66
N SER A 40 3.56 -2.15 9.48
CA SER A 40 4.53 -2.56 8.47
C SER A 40 4.40 -1.70 7.22
N VAL A 41 5.48 -1.59 6.45
CA VAL A 41 5.48 -0.98 5.11
C VAL A 41 5.95 -2.03 4.13
N THR A 42 5.11 -2.30 3.12
CA THR A 42 5.43 -3.24 2.04
C THR A 42 5.61 -2.44 0.74
N LEU A 43 6.70 -2.71 0.02
CA LEU A 43 6.93 -2.19 -1.32
C LEU A 43 7.02 -3.37 -2.29
N MET A 44 6.34 -3.25 -3.42
CA MET A 44 6.34 -4.26 -4.48
C MET A 44 6.75 -3.58 -5.78
N HIS A 45 7.84 -4.05 -6.38
CA HIS A 45 8.23 -3.62 -7.72
C HIS A 45 7.26 -4.22 -8.73
N LEU A 46 6.66 -3.37 -9.57
CA LEU A 46 5.66 -3.79 -10.54
C LEU A 46 6.24 -3.76 -11.95
N ASP A 47 6.11 -4.87 -12.66
CA ASP A 47 6.22 -4.92 -14.11
C ASP A 47 4.83 -4.76 -14.76
N ALA A 48 4.76 -4.85 -16.09
CA ALA A 48 3.53 -4.65 -16.85
C ALA A 48 2.47 -5.75 -16.57
N GLU A 49 2.90 -6.99 -16.32
CA GLU A 49 1.99 -8.09 -16.01
C GLU A 49 1.35 -7.88 -14.64
N LEU A 50 2.17 -7.56 -13.63
CA LEU A 50 1.72 -7.31 -12.27
C LEU A 50 0.81 -6.09 -12.17
N GLN A 51 1.09 -5.00 -12.90
CA GLN A 51 0.18 -3.84 -12.97
C GLN A 51 -1.21 -4.24 -13.49
N THR A 52 -1.24 -5.03 -14.57
CA THR A 52 -2.50 -5.51 -15.17
C THR A 52 -3.29 -6.38 -14.19
N MET A 53 -2.60 -7.24 -13.44
CA MET A 53 -3.24 -8.06 -12.40
C MET A 53 -3.77 -7.22 -11.23
N LEU A 54 -3.05 -6.15 -10.86
CA LEU A 54 -3.41 -5.26 -9.77
C LEU A 54 -4.66 -4.43 -10.08
N ASP A 55 -4.80 -4.01 -11.35
CA ASP A 55 -5.91 -3.19 -11.85
C ASP A 55 -7.17 -4.02 -12.14
N HIS A 56 -7.08 -5.35 -12.09
CA HIS A 56 -8.24 -6.22 -12.29
C HIS A 56 -9.23 -6.06 -11.13
N PRO A 57 -10.55 -5.91 -11.41
CA PRO A 57 -11.55 -5.70 -10.37
C PRO A 57 -11.54 -6.82 -9.34
N CYS A 58 -11.50 -6.43 -8.07
CA CYS A 58 -11.57 -7.32 -6.93
C CYS A 58 -12.66 -6.83 -5.97
N ASP A 59 -13.58 -7.72 -5.59
CA ASP A 59 -14.57 -7.46 -4.54
C ASP A 59 -14.55 -8.61 -3.53
N CYS A 60 -13.88 -8.38 -2.41
CA CYS A 60 -13.88 -9.30 -1.29
C CYS A 60 -14.05 -8.54 0.03
N ALA A 61 -14.36 -9.27 1.10
CA ALA A 61 -14.81 -8.71 2.37
C ALA A 61 -13.90 -7.61 2.95
N MET A 62 -12.58 -7.70 2.72
CA MET A 62 -11.57 -6.78 3.29
C MET A 62 -10.76 -6.03 2.24
N PHE A 63 -11.06 -6.18 0.95
CA PHE A 63 -10.34 -5.50 -0.12
C PHE A 63 -11.22 -5.32 -1.36
N ARG A 64 -11.23 -4.07 -1.85
CA ARG A 64 -11.88 -3.66 -3.10
C ARG A 64 -10.92 -2.78 -3.88
N ALA A 65 -10.66 -3.13 -5.13
CA ALA A 65 -9.78 -2.41 -6.05
C ALA A 65 -10.13 -2.76 -7.51
N GLY A 66 -9.51 -2.04 -8.45
CA GLY A 66 -9.93 -1.98 -9.86
C GLY A 66 -11.07 -0.98 -10.08
#